data_AF-A0A354IY64-F1
#
_entry.id   AF-A0A354IY64-F1
#
_cell.length_a   1.000
_cell.length_b   1.000
_cell.length_c   1.000
_cell.angle_alpha   90.00
_cell.angle_beta   90.00
_cell.angle_gamma   90.00
#
_symmetry.space_group_name_H-M   'P 1'
#
loop_
_entity.id
_entity.type
_entity.pdbx_description
1 polymer ?
#
loop_
_entity_poly.entity_id
_entity_poly.type
_entity_poly.pdbx_seq_one_letter_code
_entity_poly.pdbx_strand_id
1 'polypeptide(L)'
;MTSTASASLFGAIDMAPRDPILGITEAFNADTNPAKINLGVGVYYDDNGRVPLLQCVQQAEAKLMEQQAPRTYLPIEGLAAYDKAVQELVFGADSAVIQEKRAITVQAIGGTGALKIGADFLKRFAPEAEVFISDPSWENHRALFESAGFIVNNYTYYDPATHGVDFDGLLASLRKMDAGSIVVLHACCHNPTGADLTQEQWGQVIAAVTEGGLVPFLDMAYQGFGAGIAEDGAVVRRFVEAGGPLLVSNSFSKSFSLYGERVGALSVVASSSEEAARLLSQLKRVVRTNYSNPPIHGGKVVATVLSTPELRQLWEDELAGMRVRIKAMREELVQKLADKAPGRDFAFVREQVGMFSYSGLTKEQVGKLREESIYAVDTGRICVAALNSKNIDLVVDAIAKVL
;
A
#
# COMPACT_ATOMS: atom_id res chain seq x y z
N MET A 1 -50.88 3.87 -31.26
CA MET A 1 -50.63 3.45 -29.87
C MET A 1 -49.17 3.76 -29.56
N THR A 2 -48.92 4.89 -28.91
CA THR A 2 -47.58 5.28 -28.46
C THR A 2 -47.24 4.45 -27.22
N SER A 3 -46.38 3.45 -27.40
CA SER A 3 -45.79 2.70 -26.31
C SER A 3 -44.95 3.65 -25.46
N THR A 4 -45.47 4.05 -24.31
CA THR A 4 -44.67 4.63 -23.23
C THR A 4 -43.89 3.49 -22.60
N ALA A 5 -42.76 3.13 -23.20
CA ALA A 5 -41.78 2.31 -22.50
C ALA A 5 -41.42 3.06 -21.21
N SER A 6 -41.80 2.50 -20.07
CA SER A 6 -41.43 3.00 -18.74
C SER A 6 -39.94 3.27 -18.74
N ALA A 7 -39.52 4.49 -18.38
CA ALA A 7 -38.11 4.81 -18.21
C ALA A 7 -37.49 3.76 -17.27
N SER A 8 -36.39 3.12 -17.72
CA SER A 8 -35.67 2.14 -16.93
C SER A 8 -35.18 2.80 -15.64
N LEU A 9 -35.27 2.09 -14.51
CA LEU A 9 -34.64 2.50 -13.24
C LEU A 9 -33.15 2.82 -13.43
N PHE A 10 -32.50 2.16 -14.38
CA PHE A 10 -31.07 2.32 -14.68
C PHE A 10 -30.78 3.28 -15.84
N GLY A 11 -31.80 3.91 -16.43
CA GLY A 11 -31.65 4.77 -17.61
C GLY A 11 -30.85 6.06 -17.35
N ALA A 12 -30.70 6.47 -16.09
CA ALA A 12 -29.95 7.65 -15.66
C ALA A 12 -28.55 7.32 -15.09
N ILE A 13 -28.12 6.05 -15.13
CA ILE A 13 -26.80 5.67 -14.62
C ILE A 13 -25.77 5.96 -15.71
N ASP A 14 -24.92 6.96 -15.43
CA ASP A 14 -23.77 7.27 -16.30
C ASP A 14 -22.71 6.18 -16.23
N MET A 15 -21.97 6.02 -17.34
CA MET A 15 -20.81 5.14 -17.38
C MET A 15 -19.76 5.66 -16.39
N ALA A 16 -19.32 4.81 -15.46
CA ALA A 16 -18.24 5.17 -14.54
C ALA A 16 -16.96 5.52 -15.32
N PRO A 17 -16.16 6.50 -14.84
CA PRO A 17 -14.86 6.78 -15.42
C PRO A 17 -13.98 5.53 -15.36
N ARG A 18 -13.18 5.29 -16.41
CA ARG A 18 -12.21 4.19 -16.41
C ARG A 18 -11.10 4.49 -15.42
N ASP A 19 -10.70 3.48 -14.64
CA ASP A 19 -9.50 3.55 -13.81
C ASP A 19 -8.27 3.76 -14.73
N PRO A 20 -7.45 4.80 -14.49
CA PRO A 20 -6.27 5.10 -15.32
C PRO A 20 -5.26 3.94 -15.43
N ILE A 21 -5.15 3.08 -14.42
CA ILE A 21 -4.27 1.91 -14.41
C ILE A 21 -4.88 0.75 -15.20
N LEU A 22 -6.20 0.56 -15.13
CA LEU A 22 -6.87 -0.50 -15.91
C LEU A 22 -6.76 -0.25 -17.41
N GLY A 23 -6.91 1.00 -17.87
CA GLY A 23 -6.76 1.34 -19.28
C GLY A 23 -5.37 0.99 -19.85
N ILE A 24 -4.31 1.12 -19.05
CA ILE A 24 -2.94 0.72 -19.44
C ILE A 24 -2.85 -0.80 -19.61
N THR A 25 -3.45 -1.55 -18.69
CA THR A 25 -3.43 -3.02 -18.73
C THR A 25 -4.24 -3.56 -19.92
N GLU A 26 -5.38 -2.94 -20.24
CA GLU A 26 -6.16 -3.27 -21.45
C GLU A 26 -5.34 -3.05 -22.73
N ALA A 27 -4.69 -1.89 -22.85
CA ALA A 27 -3.85 -1.58 -24.00
C ALA A 27 -2.65 -2.55 -24.10
N PHE A 28 -1.98 -2.83 -22.98
CA PHE A 28 -0.92 -3.83 -22.91
C PHE A 28 -1.40 -5.21 -23.36
N ASN A 29 -2.59 -5.66 -22.94
CA ASN A 29 -3.11 -6.96 -23.32
C ASN A 29 -3.44 -7.05 -24.81
N ALA A 30 -3.95 -5.95 -25.40
CA ALA A 30 -4.28 -5.85 -26.82
C ALA A 30 -3.04 -5.81 -27.74
N ASP A 31 -1.90 -5.37 -27.23
CA ASP A 31 -0.64 -5.32 -27.98
C ASP A 31 -0.13 -6.73 -28.35
N THR A 32 0.14 -6.97 -29.63
CA THR A 32 0.61 -8.27 -30.14
C THR A 32 2.13 -8.41 -30.14
N ASN A 33 2.87 -7.35 -29.79
CA ASN A 33 4.33 -7.41 -29.73
C ASN A 33 4.78 -8.42 -28.64
N PRO A 34 5.54 -9.48 -28.98
CA PRO A 34 5.99 -10.46 -28.00
C PRO A 34 6.98 -9.89 -26.98
N ALA A 35 7.60 -8.75 -27.26
CA ALA A 35 8.55 -8.06 -26.40
C ALA A 35 7.91 -6.92 -25.56
N LYS A 36 6.57 -6.81 -25.54
CA LYS A 36 5.87 -5.78 -24.75
C LYS A 36 6.16 -5.90 -23.25
N ILE A 37 6.29 -4.76 -22.57
CA ILE A 37 6.60 -4.71 -21.13
C ILE A 37 5.59 -3.82 -20.42
N ASN A 38 5.04 -4.31 -19.30
CA ASN A 38 4.11 -3.55 -18.47
C ASN A 38 4.78 -3.07 -17.18
N LEU A 39 5.20 -1.80 -17.16
CA LEU A 39 5.69 -1.10 -15.98
C LEU A 39 4.57 -0.36 -15.22
N GLY A 40 3.33 -0.37 -15.72
CA GLY A 40 2.17 0.24 -15.08
C GLY A 40 1.57 -0.60 -13.95
N VAL A 41 1.91 -1.89 -13.89
CA VAL A 41 1.42 -2.88 -12.90
C VAL A 41 1.77 -2.53 -11.45
N GLY A 42 0.91 -2.98 -10.51
CA GLY A 42 1.09 -2.81 -9.07
C GLY A 42 1.56 -4.06 -8.32
N VAL A 43 2.25 -4.99 -9.01
CA VAL A 43 2.66 -6.30 -8.48
C VAL A 43 4.15 -6.54 -8.69
N TYR A 44 4.75 -7.37 -7.83
CA TYR A 44 6.13 -7.80 -7.95
C TYR A 44 6.24 -8.93 -8.97
N TYR A 45 7.18 -8.82 -9.89
CA TYR A 45 7.56 -9.88 -10.82
C TYR A 45 8.95 -10.36 -10.49
N ASP A 46 9.20 -11.67 -10.48
CA ASP A 46 10.54 -12.25 -10.36
C ASP A 46 11.42 -11.99 -11.61
N ASP A 47 12.64 -12.51 -11.62
CA ASP A 47 13.56 -12.34 -12.76
C ASP A 47 13.08 -13.06 -14.05
N ASN A 48 12.06 -13.91 -13.94
CA ASN A 48 11.40 -14.55 -15.08
C ASN A 48 10.17 -13.78 -15.55
N GLY A 49 9.88 -12.60 -14.99
CA GLY A 49 8.72 -11.82 -15.34
C GLY A 49 7.41 -12.46 -14.88
N ARG A 50 7.42 -13.20 -13.76
CA ARG A 50 6.22 -13.84 -13.17
C ARG A 50 5.98 -13.41 -11.73
N VAL A 51 4.72 -13.34 -11.32
CA VAL A 51 4.38 -13.14 -9.90
C VAL A 51 4.74 -14.43 -9.14
N PRO A 52 5.66 -14.41 -8.17
CA PRO A 52 6.09 -15.63 -7.48
C PRO A 52 5.04 -16.10 -6.48
N LEU A 53 4.92 -17.41 -6.31
CA LEU A 53 4.29 -18.02 -5.14
C LEU A 53 5.40 -18.39 -4.15
N LEU A 54 5.46 -17.70 -3.01
CA LEU A 54 6.54 -17.86 -2.04
C LEU A 54 6.58 -19.29 -1.47
N GLN A 55 7.78 -19.82 -1.22
CA GLN A 55 7.96 -21.16 -0.65
C GLN A 55 7.36 -21.26 0.75
N CYS A 56 7.48 -20.21 1.57
CA CYS A 56 6.85 -20.17 2.89
C CYS A 56 5.32 -20.35 2.79
N VAL A 57 4.69 -19.77 1.75
CA VAL A 57 3.26 -19.90 1.47
C VAL A 57 2.92 -21.31 1.03
N GLN A 58 3.67 -21.88 0.06
CA GLN A 58 3.45 -23.25 -0.41
C GLN A 58 3.51 -24.27 0.73
N GLN A 59 4.51 -24.14 1.62
CA GLN A 59 4.67 -25.03 2.76
C GLN A 59 3.55 -24.86 3.80
N ALA A 60 3.11 -23.62 4.05
CA ALA A 60 1.97 -23.36 4.92
C ALA A 60 0.68 -23.94 4.34
N GLU A 61 0.42 -23.79 3.04
CA GLU A 61 -0.75 -24.36 2.38
C GLU A 61 -0.75 -25.88 2.42
N ALA A 62 0.39 -26.54 2.20
CA ALA A 62 0.53 -27.99 2.32
C ALA A 62 0.15 -28.47 3.74
N LYS A 63 0.71 -27.83 4.78
CA LYS A 63 0.39 -28.12 6.19
C LYS A 63 -1.10 -27.93 6.50
N LEU A 64 -1.73 -26.88 5.94
CA LEU A 64 -3.16 -26.62 6.14
C LEU A 64 -4.04 -27.64 5.43
N MET A 65 -3.64 -28.12 4.25
CA MET A 65 -4.38 -29.12 3.51
C MET A 65 -4.35 -30.49 4.20
N GLU A 66 -3.21 -30.86 4.79
CA GLU A 66 -3.04 -32.09 5.59
C GLU A 66 -3.99 -32.17 6.77
N GLN A 67 -4.36 -31.03 7.38
CA GLN A 67 -5.27 -30.98 8.53
C GLN A 67 -6.72 -31.34 8.18
N GLN A 68 -7.12 -31.25 6.89
CA GLN A 68 -8.48 -31.53 6.41
C GLN A 68 -9.60 -30.80 7.17
N ALA A 69 -9.30 -29.65 7.78
CA ALA A 69 -10.23 -28.93 8.63
C ALA A 69 -11.43 -28.35 7.84
N PRO A 70 -12.63 -28.28 8.43
CA PRO A 70 -13.78 -27.61 7.80
C PRO A 70 -13.54 -26.10 7.67
N ARG A 71 -14.27 -25.46 6.74
CA ARG A 71 -14.15 -24.03 6.42
C ARG A 71 -15.36 -23.28 6.99
N THR A 72 -15.43 -23.24 8.32
CA THR A 72 -16.51 -22.55 9.05
C THR A 72 -16.36 -21.04 8.99
N TYR A 73 -17.42 -20.30 9.34
CA TYR A 73 -17.32 -18.86 9.55
C TYR A 73 -16.27 -18.52 10.62
N LEU A 74 -15.56 -17.41 10.39
CA LEU A 74 -14.68 -16.81 11.37
C LEU A 74 -15.48 -15.88 12.31
N PRO A 75 -14.91 -15.54 13.49
CA PRO A 75 -15.31 -14.34 14.21
C PRO A 75 -15.32 -13.10 13.30
N ILE A 76 -16.13 -12.10 13.65
CA ILE A 76 -16.28 -10.87 12.86
C ILE A 76 -14.95 -10.15 12.70
N GLU A 77 -14.16 -10.12 13.76
CA GLU A 77 -12.82 -9.53 13.80
C GLU A 77 -11.77 -10.33 13.02
N GLY A 78 -12.03 -11.60 12.71
CA GLY A 78 -11.08 -12.49 12.06
C GLY A 78 -10.58 -13.63 12.95
N LEU A 79 -9.50 -14.26 12.49
CA LEU A 79 -8.85 -15.36 13.20
C LEU A 79 -7.94 -14.81 14.29
N ALA A 80 -8.20 -15.15 15.56
CA ALA A 80 -7.41 -14.66 16.69
C ALA A 80 -5.88 -14.90 16.57
N ALA A 81 -5.48 -16.05 16.00
CA ALA A 81 -4.06 -16.34 15.75
C ALA A 81 -3.45 -15.43 14.68
N TYR A 82 -4.22 -15.05 13.67
CA TYR A 82 -3.81 -14.06 12.67
C TYR A 82 -3.73 -12.67 13.30
N ASP A 83 -4.77 -12.23 14.02
CA ASP A 83 -4.82 -10.90 14.61
C ASP A 83 -3.64 -10.68 15.57
N LYS A 84 -3.31 -11.68 16.40
CA LYS A 84 -2.14 -11.67 17.26
C LYS A 84 -0.84 -11.54 16.46
N ALA A 85 -0.63 -12.40 15.46
CA ALA A 85 0.59 -12.37 14.64
C ALA A 85 0.77 -11.03 13.91
N VAL A 86 -0.32 -10.41 13.45
CA VAL A 86 -0.29 -9.08 12.84
C VAL A 86 0.05 -8.01 13.88
N GLN A 87 -0.55 -8.03 15.07
CA GLN A 87 -0.21 -7.09 16.15
C GLN A 87 1.28 -7.13 16.49
N GLU A 88 1.83 -8.33 16.68
CA GLU A 88 3.25 -8.51 17.00
C GLU A 88 4.15 -8.01 15.87
N LEU A 89 3.76 -8.19 14.60
CA LEU A 89 4.49 -7.68 13.45
C LEU A 89 4.44 -6.15 13.33
N VAL A 90 3.28 -5.55 13.59
CA VAL A 90 3.02 -4.10 13.42
C VAL A 90 3.61 -3.29 14.57
N PHE A 91 3.43 -3.74 15.81
CA PHE A 91 3.84 -2.98 17.00
C PHE A 91 5.13 -3.51 17.65
N GLY A 92 5.55 -4.73 17.31
CA GLY A 92 6.58 -5.46 18.04
C GLY A 92 5.98 -6.28 19.19
N ALA A 93 6.44 -7.53 19.34
CA ALA A 93 5.88 -8.49 20.29
C ALA A 93 5.91 -8.02 21.75
N ASP A 94 6.95 -7.26 22.12
CA ASP A 94 7.14 -6.74 23.49
C ASP A 94 6.49 -5.36 23.72
N SER A 95 5.69 -4.85 22.78
CA SER A 95 5.15 -3.50 22.90
C SER A 95 4.13 -3.36 24.04
N ALA A 96 4.20 -2.23 24.76
CA ALA A 96 3.30 -1.93 25.87
C ALA A 96 1.83 -1.93 25.43
N VAL A 97 1.51 -1.48 24.21
CA VAL A 97 0.13 -1.47 23.68
C VAL A 97 -0.48 -2.86 23.57
N ILE A 98 0.33 -3.90 23.32
CA ILE A 98 -0.13 -5.29 23.30
C ILE A 98 -0.30 -5.79 24.74
N GLN A 99 0.71 -5.60 25.59
CA GLN A 99 0.70 -6.09 26.99
C GLN A 99 -0.44 -5.47 27.81
N GLU A 100 -0.71 -4.19 27.60
CA GLU A 100 -1.78 -3.42 28.25
C GLU A 100 -3.14 -3.62 27.57
N LYS A 101 -3.23 -4.45 26.51
CA LYS A 101 -4.45 -4.74 25.74
C LYS A 101 -5.12 -3.49 25.15
N ARG A 102 -4.31 -2.53 24.71
CA ARG A 102 -4.76 -1.29 24.05
C ARG A 102 -4.79 -1.40 22.53
N ALA A 103 -4.01 -2.29 21.95
CA ALA A 103 -4.02 -2.58 20.52
C ALA A 103 -5.20 -3.48 20.14
N ILE A 104 -6.00 -3.03 19.18
CA ILE A 104 -7.03 -3.83 18.52
C ILE A 104 -6.52 -4.18 17.13
N THR A 105 -6.83 -5.37 16.63
CA THR A 105 -6.59 -5.73 15.24
C THR A 105 -7.77 -6.51 14.71
N VAL A 106 -8.19 -6.16 13.51
CA VAL A 106 -9.30 -6.76 12.78
C VAL A 106 -8.79 -7.16 11.40
N GLN A 107 -8.85 -8.45 11.10
CA GLN A 107 -8.54 -8.97 9.78
C GLN A 107 -9.47 -8.34 8.73
N ALA A 108 -8.86 -7.88 7.63
CA ALA A 108 -9.52 -7.13 6.59
C ALA A 108 -9.22 -7.70 5.19
N ILE A 109 -10.04 -7.29 4.22
CA ILE A 109 -9.94 -7.67 2.80
C ILE A 109 -8.82 -6.86 2.13
N GLY A 110 -7.57 -7.22 2.43
CA GLY A 110 -6.37 -6.48 2.04
C GLY A 110 -6.24 -5.13 2.76
N GLY A 111 -5.23 -4.34 2.39
CA GLY A 111 -5.07 -2.96 2.89
C GLY A 111 -6.24 -2.06 2.52
N THR A 112 -6.81 -2.23 1.32
CA THR A 112 -8.02 -1.51 0.90
C THR A 112 -9.21 -1.76 1.82
N GLY A 113 -9.43 -3.02 2.22
CA GLY A 113 -10.47 -3.35 3.19
C GLY A 113 -10.20 -2.73 4.56
N ALA A 114 -8.94 -2.70 5.00
CA ALA A 114 -8.55 -2.08 6.26
C ALA A 114 -8.80 -0.56 6.26
N LEU A 115 -8.40 0.12 5.19
CA LEU A 115 -8.69 1.53 4.95
C LEU A 115 -10.20 1.80 4.95
N LYS A 116 -10.99 0.96 4.26
CA LYS A 116 -12.45 1.13 4.21
C LYS A 116 -13.10 0.97 5.58
N ILE A 117 -12.72 -0.04 6.36
CA ILE A 117 -13.25 -0.23 7.72
C ILE A 117 -12.86 0.96 8.60
N GLY A 118 -11.61 1.43 8.50
CA GLY A 118 -11.12 2.60 9.24
C GLY A 118 -11.86 3.88 8.85
N ALA A 119 -12.07 4.12 7.56
CA ALA A 119 -12.83 5.26 7.05
C ALA A 119 -14.29 5.23 7.52
N ASP A 120 -14.99 4.10 7.37
CA ASP A 120 -16.39 3.96 7.81
C ASP A 120 -16.53 4.08 9.33
N PHE A 121 -15.52 3.61 10.07
CA PHE A 121 -15.44 3.79 11.51
C PHE A 121 -15.26 5.27 11.88
N LEU A 122 -14.26 5.93 11.30
CA LEU A 122 -13.98 7.34 11.55
C LEU A 122 -15.16 8.23 11.16
N LYS A 123 -15.85 7.97 10.04
CA LYS A 123 -17.00 8.78 9.61
C LYS A 123 -18.14 8.73 10.62
N ARG A 124 -18.31 7.62 11.35
CA ARG A 124 -19.34 7.49 12.40
C ARG A 124 -19.04 8.30 13.65
N PHE A 125 -17.76 8.48 13.99
CA PHE A 125 -17.34 9.07 15.27
C PHE A 125 -16.65 10.44 15.15
N ALA A 126 -16.22 10.80 13.95
CA ALA A 126 -15.65 12.09 13.58
C ALA A 126 -16.22 12.52 12.20
N PRO A 127 -17.55 12.72 12.08
CA PRO A 127 -18.20 12.97 10.79
C PRO A 127 -17.76 14.27 10.12
N GLU A 128 -17.33 15.26 10.90
CA GLU A 128 -16.89 16.58 10.44
C GLU A 128 -15.38 16.65 10.16
N ALA A 129 -14.62 15.59 10.46
CA ALA A 129 -13.19 15.57 10.17
C ALA A 129 -12.95 15.59 8.66
N GLU A 130 -11.94 16.32 8.22
CA GLU A 130 -11.45 16.25 6.85
C GLU A 130 -10.28 15.25 6.77
N VAL A 131 -10.10 14.65 5.58
CA VAL A 131 -9.02 13.71 5.32
C VAL A 131 -7.97 14.38 4.45
N PHE A 132 -6.71 14.25 4.82
CA PHE A 132 -5.58 14.78 4.06
C PHE A 132 -4.69 13.62 3.57
N ILE A 133 -4.44 13.58 2.27
CA ILE A 133 -3.56 12.59 1.61
C ILE A 133 -2.35 13.29 0.98
N SER A 134 -1.26 12.57 0.75
CA SER A 134 -0.07 13.13 0.08
C SER A 134 -0.39 13.65 -1.32
N ASP A 135 0.32 14.68 -1.75
CA ASP A 135 0.33 15.13 -3.15
C ASP A 135 1.57 14.64 -3.91
N PRO A 136 1.46 13.66 -4.82
CA PRO A 136 0.31 12.78 -5.05
C PRO A 136 0.26 11.62 -4.03
N SER A 137 -0.81 10.83 -4.07
CA SER A 137 -0.95 9.59 -3.28
C SER A 137 -1.42 8.42 -4.15
N TRP A 138 -1.57 7.23 -3.55
CA TRP A 138 -2.22 6.11 -4.22
C TRP A 138 -3.63 6.53 -4.63
N GLU A 139 -3.95 6.38 -5.92
CA GLU A 139 -5.15 6.93 -6.55
C GLU A 139 -6.44 6.61 -5.77
N ASN A 140 -6.58 5.36 -5.32
CA ASN A 140 -7.76 4.89 -4.62
C ASN A 140 -7.88 5.40 -3.17
N HIS A 141 -6.87 6.10 -2.60
CA HIS A 141 -7.05 6.78 -1.31
C HIS A 141 -8.18 7.81 -1.40
N ARG A 142 -8.11 8.71 -2.40
CA ARG A 142 -9.12 9.75 -2.59
C ARG A 142 -10.50 9.13 -2.80
N ALA A 143 -10.64 8.23 -3.78
CA ALA A 143 -11.90 7.58 -4.10
C ALA A 143 -12.51 6.85 -2.89
N LEU A 144 -11.68 6.14 -2.10
CA LEU A 144 -12.14 5.40 -0.93
C LEU A 144 -12.69 6.32 0.16
N PHE A 145 -11.98 7.39 0.52
CA PHE A 145 -12.41 8.30 1.59
C PHE A 145 -13.56 9.20 1.15
N GLU A 146 -13.59 9.66 -0.10
CA GLU A 146 -14.75 10.38 -0.67
C GLU A 146 -15.98 9.49 -0.71
N SER A 147 -15.84 8.21 -1.09
CA SER A 147 -16.93 7.23 -1.05
C SER A 147 -17.43 6.94 0.37
N ALA A 148 -16.56 7.07 1.38
CA ALA A 148 -16.95 7.01 2.79
C ALA A 148 -17.62 8.31 3.29
N GLY A 149 -17.68 9.35 2.46
CA GLY A 149 -18.36 10.62 2.74
C GLY A 149 -17.48 11.71 3.34
N PHE A 150 -16.15 11.62 3.22
CA PHE A 150 -15.23 12.66 3.67
C PHE A 150 -14.96 13.70 2.58
N ILE A 151 -14.67 14.93 3.01
CA ILE A 151 -13.92 15.89 2.20
C ILE A 151 -12.45 15.42 2.22
N VAL A 152 -11.87 15.22 1.03
CA VAL A 152 -10.47 14.78 0.90
C VAL A 152 -9.63 15.89 0.30
N ASN A 153 -8.63 16.34 1.05
CA ASN A 153 -7.66 17.35 0.66
C ASN A 153 -6.27 16.74 0.46
N ASN A 154 -5.36 17.55 -0.06
CA ASN A 154 -3.97 17.18 -0.25
C ASN A 154 -3.08 17.93 0.76
N TYR A 155 -2.02 17.28 1.22
CA TYR A 155 -0.85 17.95 1.82
C TYR A 155 0.33 17.84 0.87
N THR A 156 1.17 18.88 0.86
CA THR A 156 2.39 18.92 0.04
C THR A 156 3.29 17.73 0.37
N TYR A 157 3.79 17.04 -0.67
CA TYR A 157 4.66 15.88 -0.47
C TYR A 157 5.77 15.78 -1.51
N TYR A 158 5.45 15.50 -2.77
CA TYR A 158 6.47 15.27 -3.80
C TYR A 158 6.88 16.56 -4.50
N ASP A 159 8.18 16.77 -4.66
CA ASP A 159 8.73 17.88 -5.43
C ASP A 159 9.25 17.39 -6.79
N PRO A 160 8.62 17.77 -7.91
CA PRO A 160 9.11 17.42 -9.25
C PRO A 160 10.50 17.97 -9.58
N ALA A 161 10.96 19.04 -8.91
CA ALA A 161 12.27 19.64 -9.17
C ALA A 161 13.42 18.85 -8.52
N THR A 162 13.21 18.33 -7.30
CA THR A 162 14.21 17.51 -6.59
C THR A 162 13.98 16.01 -6.72
N HIS A 163 12.83 15.59 -7.26
CA HIS A 163 12.35 14.20 -7.32
C HIS A 163 12.24 13.49 -5.95
N GLY A 164 12.25 14.28 -4.88
CA GLY A 164 12.17 13.83 -3.49
C GLY A 164 10.93 14.40 -2.78
N VAL A 165 11.04 14.53 -1.46
CA VAL A 165 9.97 15.10 -0.62
C VAL A 165 10.20 16.60 -0.44
N ASP A 166 9.21 17.43 -0.79
CA ASP A 166 9.09 18.81 -0.31
C ASP A 166 8.75 18.80 1.19
N PHE A 167 9.79 18.63 2.00
CA PHE A 167 9.65 18.43 3.43
C PHE A 167 9.16 19.69 4.17
N ASP A 168 9.61 20.86 3.74
CA ASP A 168 9.18 22.13 4.34
C ASP A 168 7.70 22.39 4.04
N GLY A 169 7.27 22.16 2.79
CA GLY A 169 5.87 22.23 2.39
C GLY A 169 5.00 21.21 3.12
N LEU A 170 5.49 19.99 3.31
CA LEU A 170 4.82 18.94 4.10
C LEU A 170 4.57 19.41 5.54
N LEU A 171 5.61 19.86 6.25
CA LEU A 171 5.47 20.34 7.63
C LEU A 171 4.57 21.56 7.74
N ALA A 172 4.66 22.49 6.79
CA ALA A 172 3.78 23.66 6.73
C ALA A 172 2.31 23.24 6.53
N SER A 173 2.06 22.23 5.70
CA SER A 173 0.72 21.68 5.50
C SER A 173 0.16 21.07 6.78
N LEU A 174 0.92 20.22 7.47
CA LEU A 174 0.49 19.57 8.71
C LEU A 174 0.14 20.60 9.81
N ARG A 175 1.00 21.60 10.00
CA ARG A 175 0.81 22.64 11.03
C ARG A 175 -0.39 23.56 10.78
N LYS A 176 -0.91 23.59 9.56
CA LYS A 176 -2.08 24.39 9.18
C LYS A 176 -3.39 23.63 9.34
N MET A 177 -3.35 22.30 9.45
CA MET A 177 -4.55 21.48 9.58
C MET A 177 -5.23 21.74 10.93
N ASP A 178 -6.56 21.71 10.92
CA ASP A 178 -7.34 21.82 12.14
C ASP A 178 -7.22 20.53 12.97
N ALA A 179 -7.22 20.68 14.30
CA ALA A 179 -7.19 19.54 15.22
C ALA A 179 -8.35 18.56 14.92
N GLY A 180 -8.07 17.26 14.96
CA GLY A 180 -9.00 16.20 14.59
C GLY A 180 -9.01 15.83 13.11
N SER A 181 -8.30 16.58 12.24
CA SER A 181 -8.12 16.19 10.84
C SER A 181 -7.41 14.83 10.74
N ILE A 182 -7.84 14.00 9.79
CA ILE A 182 -7.27 12.67 9.55
C ILE A 182 -6.16 12.81 8.52
N VAL A 183 -4.94 12.37 8.86
CA VAL A 183 -3.80 12.43 7.94
C VAL A 183 -3.41 11.02 7.53
N VAL A 184 -3.59 10.71 6.24
CA VAL A 184 -3.19 9.42 5.67
C VAL A 184 -1.72 9.49 5.28
N LEU A 185 -0.92 8.63 5.90
CA LEU A 185 0.54 8.64 5.78
C LEU A 185 1.01 7.27 5.30
N HIS A 186 1.78 7.22 4.22
CA HIS A 186 2.45 5.98 3.81
C HIS A 186 3.56 5.69 4.83
N ALA A 187 3.54 4.51 5.46
CA ALA A 187 4.54 4.17 6.47
C ALA A 187 5.95 4.03 5.87
N CYS A 188 6.02 3.53 4.64
CA CYS A 188 7.23 3.34 3.85
C CYS A 188 6.86 3.08 2.38
N CYS A 189 7.84 3.13 1.48
CA CYS A 189 7.72 2.82 0.07
C CYS A 189 6.57 3.58 -0.59
N HIS A 190 6.57 4.91 -0.46
CA HIS A 190 5.47 5.78 -0.86
C HIS A 190 4.93 5.44 -2.26
N ASN A 191 3.63 5.19 -2.37
CA ASN A 191 2.97 4.97 -3.65
C ASN A 191 2.24 6.26 -4.06
N PRO A 192 2.61 6.89 -5.19
CA PRO A 192 3.30 6.29 -6.34
C PRO A 192 4.78 6.67 -6.52
N THR A 193 5.33 7.56 -5.70
CA THR A 193 6.59 8.25 -6.03
C THR A 193 7.84 7.48 -5.66
N GLY A 194 7.77 6.60 -4.67
CA GLY A 194 8.93 5.98 -4.02
C GLY A 194 9.77 6.94 -3.18
N ALA A 195 9.42 8.22 -3.10
CA ALA A 195 10.14 9.17 -2.25
C ALA A 195 9.67 9.00 -0.80
N ASP A 196 10.55 8.54 0.09
CA ASP A 196 10.25 8.32 1.51
C ASP A 196 10.92 9.37 2.39
N LEU A 197 10.34 9.59 3.57
CA LEU A 197 10.93 10.45 4.61
C LEU A 197 12.11 9.75 5.30
N THR A 198 13.12 10.54 5.67
CA THR A 198 14.21 10.07 6.54
C THR A 198 13.72 9.86 7.98
N GLN A 199 14.50 9.15 8.80
CA GLN A 199 14.16 8.96 10.21
C GLN A 199 14.10 10.27 11.01
N GLU A 200 14.93 11.24 10.66
CA GLU A 200 14.93 12.58 11.26
C GLU A 200 13.65 13.35 10.87
N GLN A 201 13.30 13.32 9.58
CA GLN A 201 12.08 13.94 9.06
C GLN A 201 10.82 13.35 9.72
N TRP A 202 10.77 12.03 9.89
CA TRP A 202 9.69 11.37 10.62
C TRP A 202 9.54 11.87 12.06
N GLY A 203 10.64 12.26 12.73
CA GLY A 203 10.56 12.80 14.09
C GLY A 203 9.78 14.11 14.14
N GLN A 204 10.00 14.98 13.15
CA GLN A 204 9.31 16.26 13.04
C GLN A 204 7.87 16.09 12.56
N VAL A 205 7.59 15.13 11.67
CA VAL A 205 6.22 14.80 11.25
C VAL A 205 5.39 14.28 12.41
N ILE A 206 5.93 13.34 13.20
CA ILE A 206 5.25 12.82 14.37
C ILE A 206 4.96 13.94 15.37
N ALA A 207 5.94 14.81 15.65
CA ALA A 207 5.73 15.98 16.49
C ALA A 207 4.61 16.89 15.97
N ALA A 208 4.63 17.25 14.68
CA ALA A 208 3.60 18.10 14.08
C ALA A 208 2.19 17.48 14.14
N VAL A 209 2.08 16.17 13.89
CA VAL A 209 0.82 15.42 13.97
C VAL A 209 0.29 15.39 15.40
N THR A 210 1.14 15.05 16.38
CA THR A 210 0.75 14.93 17.79
C THR A 210 0.44 16.30 18.40
N GLU A 211 1.29 17.30 18.19
CA GLU A 211 1.09 18.67 18.71
C GLU A 211 -0.13 19.36 18.07
N GLY A 212 -0.38 19.10 16.78
CA GLY A 212 -1.56 19.59 16.07
C GLY A 212 -2.87 18.88 16.45
N GLY A 213 -2.81 17.83 17.27
CA GLY A 213 -3.99 17.02 17.60
C GLY A 213 -4.62 16.33 16.38
N LEU A 214 -3.81 15.98 15.39
CA LEU A 214 -4.25 15.31 14.17
C LEU A 214 -4.40 13.79 14.42
N VAL A 215 -5.16 13.12 13.56
CA VAL A 215 -5.39 11.66 13.64
C VAL A 215 -4.56 10.94 12.58
N PRO A 216 -3.41 10.34 12.92
CA PRO A 216 -2.61 9.59 11.95
C PRO A 216 -3.32 8.29 11.56
N PHE A 217 -3.48 8.10 10.24
CA PHE A 217 -3.88 6.83 9.64
C PHE A 217 -2.76 6.31 8.73
N LEU A 218 -1.93 5.42 9.26
CA LEU A 218 -0.79 4.88 8.53
C LEU A 218 -1.25 3.79 7.55
N ASP A 219 -0.88 3.92 6.27
CA ASP A 219 -0.99 2.82 5.30
C ASP A 219 0.37 2.16 5.09
N MET A 220 0.47 0.89 5.48
CA MET A 220 1.69 0.08 5.50
C MET A 220 1.52 -1.14 4.58
N ALA A 221 1.46 -0.89 3.28
CA ALA A 221 1.26 -1.92 2.27
C ALA A 221 2.55 -2.66 1.85
N TYR A 222 3.72 -2.14 2.22
CA TYR A 222 5.04 -2.55 1.70
C TYR A 222 6.09 -2.84 2.77
N GLN A 223 5.70 -3.15 4.00
CA GLN A 223 6.64 -3.47 5.08
C GLN A 223 7.63 -4.57 4.64
N GLY A 224 8.93 -4.28 4.69
CA GLY A 224 10.02 -5.15 4.27
C GLY A 224 10.61 -4.86 2.89
N PHE A 225 9.96 -4.02 2.07
CA PHE A 225 10.45 -3.65 0.73
C PHE A 225 11.38 -2.44 0.71
N GLY A 226 11.46 -1.66 1.79
CA GLY A 226 12.27 -0.46 1.85
C GLY A 226 13.67 -0.72 2.39
N ALA A 227 13.80 -0.66 3.70
CA ALA A 227 15.03 -0.98 4.43
C ALA A 227 14.99 -2.41 5.00
N GLY A 228 13.83 -2.84 5.48
CA GLY A 228 13.64 -4.15 6.11
C GLY A 228 12.35 -4.18 6.93
N ILE A 229 11.97 -5.34 7.46
CA ILE A 229 10.65 -5.50 8.12
C ILE A 229 10.58 -4.65 9.40
N ALA A 230 11.67 -4.62 10.18
CA ALA A 230 11.73 -3.88 11.42
C ALA A 230 11.83 -2.37 11.18
N GLU A 231 12.68 -1.99 10.23
CA GLU A 231 12.98 -0.61 9.84
C GLU A 231 11.75 0.06 9.22
N ASP A 232 11.07 -0.62 8.30
CA ASP A 232 9.87 -0.12 7.64
C ASP A 232 8.67 -0.03 8.61
N GLY A 233 8.66 -0.88 9.66
CA GLY A 233 7.66 -0.83 10.73
C GLY A 233 7.99 0.13 11.88
N ALA A 234 9.15 0.79 11.86
CA ALA A 234 9.60 1.62 12.98
C ALA A 234 8.70 2.84 13.19
N VAL A 235 8.20 3.46 12.11
CA VAL A 235 7.33 4.64 12.19
C VAL A 235 6.06 4.39 12.99
N VAL A 236 5.46 3.20 12.86
CA VAL A 236 4.27 2.81 13.62
C VAL A 236 4.56 2.83 15.13
N ARG A 237 5.71 2.27 15.52
CA ARG A 237 6.13 2.21 16.93
C ARG A 237 6.42 3.60 17.48
N ARG A 238 7.03 4.47 16.68
CA ARG A 238 7.30 5.86 17.07
C ARG A 238 6.01 6.66 17.27
N PHE A 239 4.97 6.44 16.46
CA PHE A 239 3.64 7.02 16.72
C PHE A 239 3.01 6.46 18.00
N VAL A 240 3.18 5.16 18.28
CA VAL A 240 2.74 4.56 19.55
C VAL A 240 3.43 5.22 20.75
N GLU A 241 4.74 5.44 20.67
CA GLU A 241 5.53 6.09 21.71
C GLU A 241 5.14 7.56 21.92
N ALA A 242 4.85 8.28 20.83
CA ALA A 242 4.36 9.67 20.90
C ALA A 242 2.97 9.78 21.54
N GLY A 243 2.19 8.70 21.53
CA GLY A 243 0.85 8.63 22.09
C GLY A 243 -0.21 9.32 21.24
N GLY A 244 -1.46 9.28 21.72
CA GLY A 244 -2.63 9.76 20.98
C GLY A 244 -3.30 8.67 20.12
N PRO A 245 -4.28 9.05 19.29
CA PRO A 245 -4.97 8.11 18.41
C PRO A 245 -4.01 7.61 17.31
N LEU A 246 -4.08 6.32 17.00
CA LEU A 246 -3.34 5.76 15.87
C LEU A 246 -4.16 4.66 15.20
N LEU A 247 -4.28 4.76 13.88
CA LEU A 247 -4.81 3.72 13.02
C LEU A 247 -3.73 3.25 12.05
N VAL A 248 -3.69 1.95 11.78
CA VAL A 248 -2.75 1.33 10.85
C VAL A 248 -3.50 0.37 9.94
N SER A 249 -3.48 0.65 8.65
CA SER A 249 -3.80 -0.32 7.59
C SER A 249 -2.52 -1.06 7.24
N ASN A 250 -2.52 -2.39 7.28
CA ASN A 250 -1.43 -3.19 6.73
C ASN A 250 -1.95 -4.17 5.66
N SER A 251 -1.09 -4.48 4.69
CA SER A 251 -1.42 -5.43 3.62
C SER A 251 -0.37 -6.49 3.43
N PHE A 252 -0.81 -7.73 3.24
CA PHE A 252 0.05 -8.86 2.86
C PHE A 252 0.02 -9.16 1.36
N SER A 253 -0.70 -8.36 0.57
CA SER A 253 -0.78 -8.59 -0.88
C SER A 253 0.59 -8.59 -1.55
N LYS A 254 1.51 -7.73 -1.08
CA LYS A 254 2.85 -7.60 -1.66
C LYS A 254 3.86 -8.45 -0.90
N SER A 255 3.93 -8.28 0.43
CA SER A 255 4.94 -8.91 1.28
C SER A 255 4.84 -10.44 1.35
N PHE A 256 3.66 -11.00 1.10
CA PHE A 256 3.46 -12.45 0.95
C PHE A 256 3.19 -12.89 -0.50
N SER A 257 3.20 -11.95 -1.46
CA SER A 257 2.74 -12.21 -2.83
C SER A 257 1.30 -12.74 -2.92
N LEU A 258 0.45 -12.46 -1.91
CA LEU A 258 -0.94 -12.92 -1.80
C LEU A 258 -1.94 -11.85 -2.29
N TYR A 259 -1.73 -11.36 -3.51
CA TYR A 259 -2.53 -10.27 -4.09
C TYR A 259 -4.02 -10.64 -4.17
N GLY A 260 -4.33 -11.82 -4.72
CA GLY A 260 -5.68 -12.29 -4.98
C GLY A 260 -6.44 -12.78 -3.74
N GLU A 261 -5.72 -13.20 -2.70
CA GLU A 261 -6.33 -13.67 -1.44
C GLU A 261 -6.89 -12.54 -0.57
N ARG A 262 -6.54 -11.28 -0.89
CA ARG A 262 -7.02 -10.08 -0.20
C ARG A 262 -6.81 -10.16 1.32
N VAL A 263 -5.56 -10.33 1.75
CA VAL A 263 -5.21 -10.42 3.18
C VAL A 263 -4.58 -9.12 3.69
N GLY A 264 -5.15 -8.55 4.74
CA GLY A 264 -4.65 -7.37 5.43
C GLY A 264 -5.31 -7.22 6.80
N ALA A 265 -5.03 -6.14 7.51
CA ALA A 265 -5.70 -5.85 8.77
C ALA A 265 -5.79 -4.34 9.02
N LEU A 266 -6.78 -3.97 9.82
CA LEU A 266 -6.84 -2.67 10.48
C LEU A 266 -6.43 -2.86 11.94
N SER A 267 -5.41 -2.14 12.36
CA SER A 267 -5.03 -2.03 13.77
C SER A 267 -5.35 -0.64 14.31
N VAL A 268 -5.87 -0.56 15.54
CA VAL A 268 -6.20 0.71 16.21
C VAL A 268 -5.62 0.68 17.62
N VAL A 269 -4.99 1.78 18.04
CA VAL A 269 -4.43 1.91 19.39
C VAL A 269 -5.35 2.78 20.25
N ALA A 270 -5.85 2.19 21.34
CA ALA A 270 -6.65 2.88 22.34
C ALA A 270 -5.79 3.51 23.44
N SER A 271 -6.39 4.41 24.22
CA SER A 271 -5.81 4.97 25.44
C SER A 271 -5.85 3.99 26.62
N SER A 272 -6.79 3.03 26.63
CA SER A 272 -6.96 2.03 27.67
C SER A 272 -7.56 0.73 27.13
N SER A 273 -7.46 -0.36 27.90
CA SER A 273 -8.08 -1.64 27.54
C SER A 273 -9.61 -1.59 27.51
N GLU A 274 -10.22 -0.74 28.36
CA GLU A 274 -11.66 -0.50 28.35
C GLU A 274 -12.10 0.23 27.08
N GLU A 275 -11.36 1.27 26.68
CA GLU A 275 -11.60 1.93 25.40
C GLU A 275 -11.39 0.95 24.24
N ALA A 276 -10.35 0.10 24.31
CA ALA A 276 -10.08 -0.88 23.29
C ALA A 276 -11.27 -1.83 23.06
N ALA A 277 -11.90 -2.29 24.14
CA ALA A 277 -13.10 -3.13 24.08
C ALA A 277 -14.28 -2.41 23.40
N ARG A 278 -14.50 -1.12 23.70
CA ARG A 278 -15.55 -0.31 23.07
C ARG A 278 -15.28 -0.12 21.58
N LEU A 279 -14.06 0.25 21.21
CA LEU A 279 -13.64 0.42 19.81
C LEU A 279 -13.84 -0.87 19.01
N LEU A 280 -13.37 -2.01 19.53
CA LEU A 280 -13.56 -3.32 18.90
C LEU A 280 -15.04 -3.64 18.69
N SER A 281 -15.91 -3.34 19.65
CA SER A 281 -17.36 -3.57 19.50
C SER A 281 -17.97 -2.79 18.32
N GLN A 282 -17.49 -1.56 18.07
CA GLN A 282 -17.97 -0.72 16.97
C GLN A 282 -17.35 -1.13 15.64
N LEU A 283 -16.06 -1.49 15.62
CA LEU A 283 -15.40 -2.07 14.45
C LEU A 283 -16.12 -3.35 13.99
N LYS A 284 -16.51 -4.24 14.92
CA LYS A 284 -17.33 -5.41 14.60
C LYS A 284 -18.65 -5.03 13.94
N ARG A 285 -19.32 -3.95 14.37
CA ARG A 285 -20.55 -3.48 13.70
C ARG A 285 -20.28 -3.00 12.27
N VAL A 286 -19.18 -2.26 12.04
CA VAL A 286 -18.75 -1.83 10.70
C VAL A 286 -18.52 -3.06 9.82
N VAL A 287 -17.70 -4.02 10.25
CA VAL A 287 -17.41 -5.24 9.50
C VAL A 287 -18.67 -6.08 9.24
N ARG A 288 -19.48 -6.29 10.29
CA ARG A 288 -20.68 -7.14 10.23
C ARG A 288 -21.69 -6.70 9.18
N THR A 289 -21.79 -5.38 8.97
CA THR A 289 -22.71 -4.74 8.01
C THR A 289 -22.09 -4.48 6.65
N ASN A 290 -20.79 -4.76 6.49
CA ASN A 290 -20.10 -4.73 5.21
C ASN A 290 -20.05 -6.13 4.59
N TYR A 291 -19.31 -7.06 5.21
CA TYR A 291 -19.09 -8.41 4.67
C TYR A 291 -19.22 -9.54 5.72
N SER A 292 -19.81 -9.24 6.89
CA SER A 292 -20.04 -10.19 7.99
C SER A 292 -18.78 -10.64 8.74
N ASN A 293 -17.90 -11.40 8.10
CA ASN A 293 -16.63 -11.89 8.63
C ASN A 293 -15.63 -12.12 7.48
N PRO A 294 -14.31 -11.99 7.71
CA PRO A 294 -13.31 -12.01 6.65
C PRO A 294 -13.04 -13.41 6.08
N PRO A 295 -12.39 -13.52 4.91
CA PRO A 295 -12.04 -14.80 4.30
C PRO A 295 -11.01 -15.58 5.14
N ILE A 296 -11.13 -16.90 5.15
CA ILE A 296 -10.36 -17.78 6.05
C ILE A 296 -8.99 -18.21 5.50
N HIS A 297 -8.86 -18.44 4.19
CA HIS A 297 -7.70 -19.13 3.61
C HIS A 297 -6.40 -18.33 3.79
N GLY A 298 -6.33 -17.14 3.19
CA GLY A 298 -5.14 -16.30 3.28
C GLY A 298 -4.78 -15.89 4.73
N GLY A 299 -5.76 -15.68 5.60
CA GLY A 299 -5.54 -15.43 7.03
C GLY A 299 -4.87 -16.60 7.74
N LYS A 300 -5.30 -17.85 7.47
CA LYS A 300 -4.67 -19.07 8.00
C LYS A 300 -3.25 -19.28 7.46
N VAL A 301 -3.02 -19.01 6.18
CA VAL A 301 -1.69 -19.10 5.57
C VAL A 301 -0.73 -18.14 6.25
N VAL A 302 -1.10 -16.86 6.34
CA VAL A 302 -0.26 -15.84 7.00
C VAL A 302 -0.05 -16.19 8.47
N ALA A 303 -1.10 -16.54 9.21
CA ALA A 303 -0.96 -16.94 10.62
C ALA A 303 -0.01 -18.14 10.78
N THR A 304 -0.10 -19.14 9.90
CA THR A 304 0.75 -20.33 9.95
C THR A 304 2.22 -19.98 9.69
N VAL A 305 2.49 -19.16 8.67
CA VAL A 305 3.85 -18.70 8.37
C VAL A 305 4.41 -17.88 9.53
N LEU A 306 3.66 -16.90 10.02
CA LEU A 306 4.14 -15.98 11.06
C LEU A 306 4.32 -16.65 12.42
N SER A 307 3.55 -17.69 12.74
CA SER A 307 3.61 -18.40 14.04
C SER A 307 4.54 -19.61 14.04
N THR A 308 5.08 -20.02 12.89
CA THR A 308 6.02 -21.14 12.77
C THR A 308 7.43 -20.58 12.54
N PRO A 309 8.38 -20.70 13.50
CA PRO A 309 9.69 -20.05 13.41
C PRO A 309 10.43 -20.31 12.10
N GLU A 310 10.42 -21.54 11.59
CA GLU A 310 11.12 -21.92 10.37
C GLU A 310 10.47 -21.29 9.12
N LEU A 311 9.13 -21.23 9.07
CA LEU A 311 8.40 -20.60 7.96
C LEU A 311 8.51 -19.08 8.02
N ARG A 312 8.54 -18.51 9.24
CA ARG A 312 8.75 -17.09 9.46
C ARG A 312 10.11 -16.68 8.93
N GLN A 313 11.18 -17.40 9.30
CA GLN A 313 12.52 -17.12 8.80
C GLN A 313 12.58 -17.22 7.27
N LEU A 314 12.01 -18.28 6.70
CA LEU A 314 11.96 -18.44 5.24
C LEU A 314 11.24 -17.27 4.56
N TRP A 315 10.12 -16.80 5.11
CA TRP A 315 9.42 -15.63 4.60
C TRP A 315 10.27 -14.36 4.67
N GLU A 316 10.98 -14.13 5.77
CA GLU A 316 11.88 -12.98 5.92
C GLU A 316 13.01 -13.01 4.88
N ASP A 317 13.59 -14.19 4.63
CA ASP A 317 14.64 -14.39 3.63
C ASP A 317 14.11 -14.17 2.21
N GLU A 318 12.95 -14.73 1.87
CA GLU A 318 12.31 -14.54 0.56
C GLU A 318 11.97 -13.07 0.31
N LEU A 319 11.37 -12.38 1.29
CA LEU A 319 11.03 -10.96 1.21
C LEU A 319 12.29 -10.08 1.12
N ALA A 320 13.35 -10.41 1.85
CA ALA A 320 14.64 -9.75 1.73
C ALA A 320 15.24 -9.92 0.33
N GLY A 321 15.16 -11.13 -0.25
CA GLY A 321 15.57 -11.39 -1.63
C GLY A 321 14.80 -10.53 -2.64
N MET A 322 13.48 -10.39 -2.46
CA MET A 322 12.64 -9.51 -3.29
C MET A 322 13.10 -8.05 -3.20
N ARG A 323 13.33 -7.53 -1.98
CA ARG A 323 13.83 -6.17 -1.74
C ARG A 323 15.19 -5.95 -2.41
N VAL A 324 16.14 -6.86 -2.19
CA VAL A 324 17.51 -6.76 -2.74
C VAL A 324 17.47 -6.71 -4.26
N ARG A 325 16.65 -7.54 -4.91
CA ARG A 325 16.52 -7.52 -6.37
C ARG A 325 15.96 -6.20 -6.90
N ILE A 326 14.95 -5.63 -6.24
CA ILE A 326 14.42 -4.31 -6.63
C ILE A 326 15.54 -3.25 -6.55
N LYS A 327 16.34 -3.25 -5.49
CA LYS A 327 17.48 -2.32 -5.35
C LYS A 327 18.51 -2.52 -6.47
N ALA A 328 18.82 -3.77 -6.83
CA ALA A 328 19.70 -4.06 -7.95
C ALA A 328 19.15 -3.53 -9.29
N MET A 329 17.83 -3.66 -9.54
CA MET A 329 17.20 -3.11 -10.75
C MET A 329 17.19 -1.58 -10.77
N ARG A 330 17.08 -0.91 -9.62
CA ARG A 330 17.25 0.55 -9.54
C ARG A 330 18.65 0.96 -9.95
N GLU A 331 19.65 0.30 -9.37
CA GLU A 331 21.06 0.56 -9.66
C GLU A 331 21.38 0.38 -11.14
N GLU A 332 20.95 -0.76 -11.70
CA GLU A 332 21.20 -1.10 -13.09
C GLU A 332 20.49 -0.15 -14.06
N LEU A 333 19.25 0.27 -13.74
CA LEU A 333 18.50 1.23 -14.55
C LEU A 333 19.22 2.59 -14.58
N VAL A 334 19.68 3.09 -13.43
CA VAL A 334 20.40 4.36 -13.32
C VAL A 334 21.71 4.30 -14.09
N GLN A 335 22.51 3.25 -13.89
CA GLN A 335 23.80 3.11 -14.57
C GLN A 335 23.63 3.07 -16.09
N LYS A 336 22.71 2.24 -16.60
CA LYS A 336 22.51 2.11 -18.05
C LYS A 336 21.91 3.37 -18.68
N LEU A 337 21.03 4.09 -17.98
CA LEU A 337 20.51 5.37 -18.46
C LEU A 337 21.58 6.46 -18.49
N ALA A 338 22.48 6.51 -17.51
CA ALA A 338 23.61 7.44 -17.52
C ALA A 338 24.51 7.24 -18.76
N ASP A 339 24.70 5.98 -19.18
CA ASP A 339 25.49 5.65 -20.37
C ASP A 339 24.75 5.99 -21.68
N LYS A 340 23.43 5.77 -21.75
CA LYS A 340 22.61 5.90 -22.98
C LYS A 340 22.02 7.29 -23.20
N ALA A 341 21.81 8.07 -22.15
CA ALA A 341 21.23 9.41 -22.19
C ALA A 341 22.12 10.42 -21.42
N PRO A 342 23.38 10.64 -21.87
CA PRO A 342 24.30 11.52 -21.17
C PRO A 342 23.72 12.94 -21.10
N GLY A 343 23.71 13.51 -19.89
CA GLY A 343 23.15 14.85 -19.62
C GLY A 343 21.74 14.84 -19.01
N ARG A 344 21.11 13.68 -18.84
CA ARG A 344 19.93 13.50 -17.98
C ARG A 344 20.34 12.82 -16.68
N ASP A 345 19.97 13.39 -15.55
CA ASP A 345 20.24 12.80 -14.24
C ASP A 345 19.05 11.94 -13.79
N PHE A 346 19.31 10.65 -13.56
CA PHE A 346 18.35 9.68 -13.02
C PHE A 346 18.74 9.17 -11.63
N ALA A 347 19.75 9.75 -10.98
CA ALA A 347 20.24 9.29 -9.68
C ALA A 347 19.14 9.22 -8.61
N PHE A 348 18.12 10.08 -8.70
CA PHE A 348 16.96 10.05 -7.80
C PHE A 348 16.20 8.71 -7.81
N VAL A 349 16.26 7.91 -8.89
CA VAL A 349 15.62 6.59 -8.93
C VAL A 349 16.30 5.62 -7.96
N ARG A 350 17.59 5.80 -7.68
CA ARG A 350 18.35 5.03 -6.67
C ARG A 350 17.92 5.40 -5.26
N GLU A 351 17.66 6.67 -5.00
CA GLU A 351 17.23 7.19 -3.69
C GLU A 351 15.77 6.88 -3.38
N GLN A 352 14.92 6.76 -4.40
CA GLN A 352 13.55 6.30 -4.24
C GLN A 352 13.50 4.81 -3.84
N VAL A 353 12.49 4.46 -3.07
CA VAL A 353 12.37 3.21 -2.32
C VAL A 353 11.12 2.42 -2.72
N GLY A 354 11.14 1.11 -2.49
CA GLY A 354 9.99 0.24 -2.72
C GLY A 354 9.78 -0.15 -4.18
N MET A 355 8.56 -0.54 -4.53
CA MET A 355 8.26 -1.10 -5.85
C MET A 355 8.14 -0.07 -6.98
N PHE A 356 7.91 1.20 -6.65
CA PHE A 356 7.61 2.24 -7.64
C PHE A 356 8.63 3.36 -7.64
N SER A 357 8.70 4.04 -8.78
CA SER A 357 9.47 5.26 -8.96
C SER A 357 8.67 6.22 -9.83
N TYR A 358 8.67 7.50 -9.46
CA TYR A 358 8.31 8.56 -10.40
C TYR A 358 9.54 8.84 -11.25
N SER A 359 9.49 8.43 -12.51
CA SER A 359 10.62 8.48 -13.45
C SER A 359 10.97 9.88 -13.96
N GLY A 360 10.14 10.89 -13.70
CA GLY A 360 10.28 12.23 -14.28
C GLY A 360 9.86 12.33 -15.76
N LEU A 361 9.47 11.22 -16.40
CA LEU A 361 8.96 11.24 -17.77
C LEU A 361 7.63 11.98 -17.84
N THR A 362 7.54 12.88 -18.83
CA THR A 362 6.30 13.60 -19.12
C THR A 362 5.25 12.67 -19.73
N LYS A 363 3.98 13.07 -19.65
CA LYS A 363 2.87 12.34 -20.29
C LYS A 363 3.10 12.10 -21.79
N GLU A 364 3.71 13.06 -22.49
CA GLU A 364 4.06 12.92 -23.91
C GLU A 364 5.11 11.81 -24.11
N GLN A 365 6.15 11.80 -23.29
CA GLN A 365 7.20 10.77 -23.35
C GLN A 365 6.67 9.38 -22.98
N VAL A 366 5.77 9.28 -21.99
CA VAL A 366 5.05 8.03 -21.69
C VAL A 366 4.19 7.58 -22.87
N GLY A 367 3.57 8.51 -23.59
CA GLY A 367 2.87 8.23 -24.84
C GLY A 367 3.79 7.61 -25.89
N LYS A 368 4.98 8.18 -26.10
CA LYS A 368 6.00 7.64 -27.02
C LYS A 368 6.56 6.29 -26.57
N LEU A 369 6.76 6.08 -25.27
CA LEU A 369 7.14 4.75 -24.73
C LEU A 369 6.13 3.67 -25.08
N ARG A 370 4.84 4.02 -25.06
CA ARG A 370 3.75 3.09 -25.43
C ARG A 370 3.86 2.66 -26.89
N GLU A 371 4.34 3.52 -27.78
CA GLU A 371 4.60 3.19 -29.19
C GLU A 371 5.76 2.18 -29.34
N GLU A 372 6.69 2.14 -28.36
CA GLU A 372 7.75 1.12 -28.24
C GLU A 372 7.28 -0.14 -27.47
N SER A 373 5.96 -0.31 -27.25
CA SER A 373 5.37 -1.38 -26.43
C SER A 373 5.84 -1.41 -24.97
N ILE A 374 6.28 -0.26 -24.43
CA ILE A 374 6.62 -0.09 -23.00
C ILE A 374 5.53 0.73 -22.31
N TYR A 375 4.81 0.09 -21.40
CA TYR A 375 3.62 0.67 -20.78
C TYR A 375 3.96 1.21 -19.39
N ALA A 376 3.92 2.52 -19.19
CA ALA A 376 4.02 3.19 -17.90
C ALA A 376 2.74 3.99 -17.60
N VAL A 377 2.59 4.48 -16.36
CA VAL A 377 1.48 5.37 -16.01
C VAL A 377 1.73 6.76 -16.57
N ASP A 378 0.68 7.42 -17.07
CA ASP A 378 0.75 8.77 -17.67
C ASP A 378 1.40 9.83 -16.76
N THR A 379 1.45 9.60 -15.44
CA THR A 379 2.15 10.46 -14.46
C THR A 379 3.66 10.24 -14.42
N GLY A 380 4.21 9.33 -15.23
CA GLY A 380 5.61 8.90 -15.16
C GLY A 380 5.90 7.83 -14.11
N ARG A 381 4.88 7.27 -13.43
CA ARG A 381 5.10 6.14 -12.50
C ARG A 381 5.54 4.89 -13.27
N ILE A 382 6.62 4.29 -12.82
CA ILE A 382 7.07 2.95 -13.24
C ILE A 382 7.12 1.99 -12.06
N CYS A 383 6.78 0.72 -12.31
CA CYS A 383 7.00 -0.39 -11.41
C CYS A 383 8.41 -0.94 -11.62
N VAL A 384 9.35 -0.50 -10.79
CA VAL A 384 10.73 -1.02 -10.80
C VAL A 384 10.75 -2.52 -10.51
N ALA A 385 9.79 -3.01 -9.70
CA ALA A 385 9.63 -4.42 -9.42
C ALA A 385 9.16 -5.27 -10.63
N ALA A 386 8.85 -4.65 -11.78
CA ALA A 386 8.59 -5.33 -13.05
C ALA A 386 9.84 -5.42 -13.96
N LEU A 387 10.93 -4.75 -13.59
CA LEU A 387 12.22 -4.90 -14.25
C LEU A 387 12.92 -6.19 -13.82
N ASN A 388 13.64 -6.79 -14.76
CA ASN A 388 14.45 -7.99 -14.61
C ASN A 388 15.64 -7.98 -15.59
N SER A 389 16.56 -8.94 -15.41
CA SER A 389 17.78 -9.07 -16.20
C SER A 389 17.54 -9.25 -17.71
N LYS A 390 16.32 -9.62 -18.12
CA LYS A 390 15.96 -9.95 -19.51
C LYS A 390 15.27 -8.80 -20.23
N ASN A 391 14.77 -7.81 -19.49
CA ASN A 391 13.94 -6.74 -20.06
C ASN A 391 14.52 -5.34 -19.85
N ILE A 392 15.48 -5.18 -18.93
CA ILE A 392 16.01 -3.87 -18.55
C ILE A 392 16.67 -3.13 -19.72
N ASP A 393 17.39 -3.83 -20.59
CA ASP A 393 18.03 -3.21 -21.76
C ASP A 393 17.00 -2.63 -22.74
N LEU A 394 15.90 -3.35 -23.00
CA LEU A 394 14.82 -2.85 -23.86
C LEU A 394 14.14 -1.61 -23.26
N VAL A 395 13.94 -1.60 -21.94
CA VAL A 395 13.35 -0.46 -21.25
C VAL A 395 14.28 0.75 -21.30
N VAL A 396 15.57 0.57 -21.01
CA VAL A 396 16.57 1.65 -21.07
C VAL A 396 16.65 2.24 -22.47
N ASP A 397 16.70 1.39 -23.50
CA ASP A 397 16.78 1.83 -24.89
C ASP A 397 15.54 2.63 -25.30
N ALA A 398 14.35 2.17 -24.91
CA ALA A 398 13.10 2.88 -25.17
C ALA A 398 13.05 4.22 -24.42
N ILE A 399 13.47 4.27 -23.15
CA ILE A 399 13.53 5.53 -22.38
C ILE A 399 14.51 6.50 -23.04
N ALA A 400 15.75 6.07 -23.34
CA ALA A 400 16.76 6.91 -23.96
C ALA A 400 16.29 7.50 -25.31
N LYS A 401 15.51 6.73 -26.09
CA LYS A 401 14.96 7.18 -27.37
C LYS A 401 13.92 8.30 -27.24
N VAL A 402 13.18 8.37 -26.13
CA VAL A 402 12.09 9.35 -25.95
C VAL A 402 12.50 10.59 -25.14
N LEU A 403 13.73 10.62 -24.62
CA LEU A 403 14.23 11.68 -23.73
C LEU A 403 14.64 13.00 -24.42
#